data_AF-A0A963YQ95-F1
#
_entry.id   AF-A0A963YQ95-F1
#
_cell.length_a   1.000
_cell.length_b   1.000
_cell.length_c   1.000
_cell.angle_alpha   90.00
_cell.angle_beta   90.00
_cell.angle_gamma   90.00
#
_symmetry.space_group_name_H-M   'P 1'
#
loop_
_entity.id
_entity.type
_entity.pdbx_description
1 polymer ?
#
loop_
_entity_poly.entity_id
_entity_poly.type
_entity_poly.pdbx_seq_one_letter_code
_entity_poly.pdbx_strand_id
1 'polypeptide(L)'
;MKAPTITILQRLADIQSLAIAEEIARQNRIIGQASQQRQLLAAYRETLSRGWRSGQPVEAGTARRAVDFIVASVAADRQIDEMEQQAQQAMAAARMAALALQQRQDRLDDARQRDIRAADRAADIRRERAQPLVHNRRPA
;
A
#
# COMPACT_ATOMS: atom_id res chain seq x y z
N MET A 1 7.86 26.63 -11.06
CA MET A 1 8.09 25.35 -11.80
C MET A 1 7.33 25.49 -13.12
N LYS A 2 7.69 24.82 -14.23
CA LYS A 2 6.89 24.97 -15.45
C LYS A 2 5.70 24.00 -15.42
N ALA A 3 4.53 24.40 -15.91
CA ALA A 3 3.32 23.58 -15.95
C ALA A 3 3.53 22.14 -16.53
N PRO A 4 4.34 21.92 -17.59
CA PRO A 4 4.63 20.57 -18.09
C PRO A 4 5.34 19.68 -17.07
N THR A 5 6.21 20.27 -16.23
CA THR A 5 6.94 19.55 -15.19
C THR A 5 6.01 19.08 -14.07
N ILE A 6 5.02 19.89 -13.68
CA ILE A 6 4.01 19.51 -12.68
C ILE A 6 3.21 18.31 -13.19
N THR A 7 2.73 18.35 -14.44
CA THR A 7 1.96 17.25 -15.03
C THR A 7 2.75 15.93 -15.07
N ILE A 8 4.05 15.98 -15.37
CA ILE A 8 4.92 14.78 -15.34
C ILE A 8 5.05 14.24 -13.91
N LEU A 9 5.25 15.12 -12.93
CA LEU A 9 5.37 14.73 -11.52
C LEU A 9 4.05 14.14 -10.99
N GLN A 10 2.90 14.65 -11.44
CA GLN A 10 1.58 14.11 -11.10
C GLN A 10 1.42 12.67 -11.63
N ARG A 11 1.74 12.43 -12.91
CA ARG A 11 1.67 11.09 -13.49
C ARG A 11 2.60 10.10 -12.77
N LEU A 12 3.81 10.54 -12.41
CA LEU A 12 4.72 9.71 -11.62
C LEU A 12 4.15 9.38 -10.24
N ALA A 13 3.48 10.35 -9.60
CA ALA A 13 2.81 10.11 -8.32
C ALA A 13 1.65 9.11 -8.47
N ASP A 14 0.88 9.18 -9.54
CA ASP A 14 -0.23 8.25 -9.80
C ASP A 14 0.29 6.80 -10.01
N ILE A 15 1.39 6.64 -10.76
CA ILE A 15 2.06 5.34 -10.95
C ILE A 15 2.56 4.80 -9.60
N GLN A 16 3.17 5.66 -8.78
CA GLN A 16 3.62 5.27 -7.44
C GLN A 16 2.45 4.87 -6.54
N SER A 17 1.32 5.56 -6.63
CA SER A 17 0.11 5.24 -5.86
C SER A 17 -0.42 3.86 -6.23
N LEU A 18 -0.46 3.52 -7.52
CA LEU A 18 -0.87 2.19 -7.97
C LEU A 18 0.06 1.11 -7.43
N ALA A 19 1.37 1.30 -7.54
CA ALA A 19 2.36 0.34 -7.05
C ALA A 19 2.25 0.11 -5.53
N ILE A 20 2.01 1.17 -4.75
CA ILE A 20 1.79 1.07 -3.29
C ILE A 20 0.49 0.32 -2.98
N ALA A 21 -0.59 0.58 -3.71
CA ALA A 21 -1.86 -0.10 -3.53
C ALA A 21 -1.76 -1.60 -3.85
N GLU A 22 -1.07 -1.95 -4.94
CA GLU A 22 -0.78 -3.34 -5.30
C GLU A 22 0.07 -4.04 -4.24
N GLU A 23 1.05 -3.35 -3.67
CA GLU A 23 1.88 -3.89 -2.61
C GLU A 23 1.10 -4.15 -1.32
N ILE A 24 0.24 -3.21 -0.91
CA ILE A 24 -0.67 -3.42 0.23
C ILE A 24 -1.59 -4.61 -0.03
N ALA A 25 -2.15 -4.74 -1.24
CA ALA A 25 -2.99 -5.88 -1.60
C ALA A 25 -2.22 -7.21 -1.56
N ARG A 26 -0.96 -7.22 -2.03
CA ARG A 26 -0.07 -8.39 -1.97
C ARG A 26 0.17 -8.80 -0.52
N GLN A 27 0.54 -7.87 0.35
CA GLN A 27 0.82 -8.16 1.77
C GLN A 27 -0.43 -8.65 2.52
N ASN A 28 -1.61 -8.08 2.23
CA ASN A 28 -2.87 -8.59 2.78
C ASN A 28 -3.16 -10.04 2.37
N ARG A 29 -2.85 -10.43 1.13
CA ARG A 29 -2.99 -11.82 0.68
C ARG A 29 -2.05 -12.75 1.43
N ILE A 30 -0.80 -12.34 1.65
CA ILE A 30 0.19 -13.12 2.41
C ILE A 30 -0.29 -13.33 3.85
N ILE A 31 -0.77 -12.29 4.52
CA ILE A 31 -1.33 -12.39 5.88
C ILE A 31 -2.56 -13.31 5.90
N GLY A 32 -3.45 -13.19 4.90
CA GLY A 32 -4.60 -14.08 4.75
C GLY A 32 -4.20 -15.55 4.57
N GLN A 33 -3.18 -15.81 3.76
CA GLN A 33 -2.62 -17.15 3.55
C GLN A 33 -1.96 -17.71 4.82
N ALA A 34 -1.20 -16.90 5.56
CA ALA A 34 -0.63 -17.26 6.84
C ALA A 34 -1.71 -17.72 7.82
N SER A 35 -2.81 -16.95 7.93
CA SER A 35 -3.96 -17.30 8.77
C SER A 35 -4.60 -18.64 8.37
N GLN A 36 -4.81 -18.86 7.08
CA GLN A 36 -5.34 -20.15 6.57
C GLN A 36 -4.40 -21.32 6.88
N GLN A 37 -3.09 -21.14 6.71
CA GLN A 37 -2.10 -22.18 7.02
C GLN A 37 -2.08 -22.52 8.52
N ARG A 38 -2.20 -21.53 9.42
CA ARG A 38 -2.34 -21.78 10.86
C ARG A 38 -3.60 -22.58 11.18
N GLN A 39 -4.74 -22.25 10.56
CA GLN A 39 -5.99 -22.99 10.77
C GLN A 39 -5.86 -24.45 10.33
N LEU A 40 -5.23 -24.70 9.18
CA LEU A 40 -4.96 -26.04 8.69
C LEU A 40 -4.05 -26.81 9.67
N LEU A 41 -2.93 -26.22 10.09
CA LEU A 41 -2.03 -26.84 11.06
C LEU A 41 -2.72 -27.17 12.40
N ALA A 42 -3.57 -26.26 12.90
CA ALA A 42 -4.34 -26.47 14.11
C ALA A 42 -5.33 -27.63 13.97
N ALA A 43 -6.08 -27.69 12.87
CA ALA A 43 -7.02 -28.79 12.59
C ALA A 43 -6.31 -30.15 12.46
N TYR A 44 -5.14 -30.17 11.84
CA TYR A 44 -4.31 -31.38 11.75
C TYR A 44 -3.81 -31.83 13.13
N ARG A 45 -3.32 -30.91 13.96
CA ARG A 45 -2.91 -31.21 15.35
C ARG A 45 -4.07 -31.77 16.18
N GLU A 46 -5.25 -31.19 16.05
CA GLU A 46 -6.45 -31.67 16.75
C GLU A 46 -6.79 -33.11 16.35
N THR A 47 -6.77 -33.39 15.04
CA THR A 47 -7.06 -34.72 14.49
C THR A 47 -6.09 -35.78 15.00
N LEU A 48 -4.78 -35.46 15.02
CA LEU A 48 -3.77 -36.34 15.58
C LEU A 48 -3.96 -36.56 17.09
N SER A 49 -4.25 -35.50 17.84
CA SER A 49 -4.47 -35.60 19.28
C SER A 49 -5.69 -36.48 19.64
N ARG A 50 -6.76 -36.43 18.83
CA ARG A 50 -7.94 -37.29 19.00
C ARG A 50 -7.61 -38.76 18.74
N GLY A 51 -6.83 -39.05 17.69
CA GLY A 51 -6.36 -40.41 17.40
C GLY A 51 -5.57 -41.00 18.57
N TRP A 52 -4.76 -40.19 19.24
CA TRP A 52 -3.92 -40.60 20.36
C TRP A 52 -4.70 -40.83 21.66
N ARG A 53 -5.74 -40.04 21.89
CA ARG A 53 -6.62 -40.17 23.08
C ARG A 53 -7.54 -41.38 23.03
N SER A 54 -7.68 -42.05 21.88
CA SER A 54 -8.55 -43.22 21.72
C SER A 54 -8.08 -44.48 22.48
N GLY A 55 -6.90 -44.44 23.11
CA GLY A 55 -6.41 -45.49 24.01
C GLY A 55 -6.01 -46.80 23.32
N GLN A 56 -6.04 -46.86 21.99
CA GLN A 56 -5.61 -48.01 21.22
C GLN A 56 -4.07 -48.16 21.28
N PRO A 57 -3.54 -49.39 21.29
CA PRO A 57 -2.10 -49.62 21.21
C PRO A 57 -1.54 -48.97 19.94
N VAL A 58 -0.57 -48.08 20.08
CA VAL A 58 0.07 -47.40 18.96
C VAL A 58 1.36 -48.13 18.62
N GLU A 59 1.49 -48.60 17.38
CA GLU A 59 2.74 -49.17 16.89
C GLU A 59 3.91 -48.17 17.01
N ALA A 60 5.10 -48.65 17.35
CA ALA A 60 6.29 -47.80 17.52
C ALA A 60 6.59 -46.92 16.29
N GLY A 61 6.35 -47.43 15.08
CA GLY A 61 6.49 -46.66 13.83
C GLY A 61 5.48 -45.52 13.69
N THR A 62 4.30 -45.65 14.29
CA THR A 62 3.27 -44.59 14.32
C THR A 62 3.57 -43.56 15.39
N ALA A 63 4.08 -43.98 16.55
CA ALA A 63 4.56 -43.06 17.59
C ALA A 63 5.71 -42.18 17.08
N ARG A 64 6.70 -42.77 16.38
CA ARG A 64 7.84 -42.03 15.81
C ARG A 64 7.40 -40.98 14.78
N ARG A 65 6.54 -41.37 13.83
CA ARG A 65 5.99 -40.45 12.81
C ARG A 65 5.24 -39.26 13.40
N ALA A 66 4.56 -39.45 14.53
CA ALA A 66 3.88 -38.35 15.19
C ALA A 66 4.82 -37.40 15.92
N VAL A 67 5.92 -37.90 16.50
CA VAL A 67 6.98 -37.04 17.06
C VAL A 67 7.59 -36.20 15.95
N ASP A 68 7.93 -36.82 14.82
CA ASP A 68 8.46 -36.11 13.65
C ASP A 68 7.47 -35.04 13.15
N PHE A 69 6.17 -35.38 13.13
CA PHE A 69 5.11 -34.42 12.80
C PHE A 69 5.04 -33.25 13.78
N ILE A 70 5.10 -33.49 15.09
CA ILE A 70 5.06 -32.41 16.09
C ILE A 70 6.22 -31.43 15.86
N VAL A 71 7.42 -31.96 15.64
CA VAL A 71 8.61 -31.15 15.35
C VAL A 71 8.42 -30.35 14.07
N ALA A 72 8.00 -30.99 12.98
CA ALA A 72 7.74 -30.32 11.70
C ALA A 72 6.64 -29.26 11.83
N SER A 73 5.62 -29.52 12.63
CA SER A 73 4.51 -28.61 12.85
C SER A 73 4.93 -27.37 13.65
N VAL A 74 5.81 -27.51 14.64
CA VAL A 74 6.37 -26.35 15.37
C VAL A 74 7.26 -25.51 14.46
N ALA A 75 8.05 -26.16 13.59
CA ALA A 75 8.85 -25.45 12.59
C ALA A 75 7.97 -24.69 11.58
N ALA A 76 6.89 -25.32 11.11
CA ALA A 76 5.93 -24.70 10.20
C ALA A 76 5.24 -23.48 10.84
N ASP A 77 4.81 -23.58 12.11
CA ASP A 77 4.23 -22.42 12.83
C ASP A 77 5.22 -21.25 12.88
N ARG A 78 6.48 -21.49 13.24
CA ARG A 78 7.50 -20.43 13.27
C ARG A 78 7.70 -19.78 11.91
N GLN A 79 7.74 -20.58 10.84
CA GLN A 79 7.88 -20.06 9.48
C GLN A 79 6.67 -19.19 9.09
N ILE A 80 5.46 -19.59 9.50
CA ILE A 80 4.25 -18.80 9.26
C ILE A 80 4.28 -17.50 10.06
N ASP A 81 4.72 -17.53 11.32
CA ASP A 81 4.87 -16.35 12.17
C ASP A 81 5.87 -15.36 11.57
N GLU A 82 7.03 -15.84 11.12
CA GLU A 82 8.06 -15.01 10.47
C GLU A 82 7.52 -14.38 9.18
N MET A 83 6.84 -15.16 8.34
CA MET A 83 6.22 -14.67 7.11
C MET A 83 5.16 -13.60 7.40
N GLU A 84 4.32 -13.81 8.41
CA GLU A 84 3.30 -12.83 8.80
C GLU A 84 3.94 -11.55 9.33
N GLN A 85 4.95 -11.65 10.20
CA GLN A 85 5.66 -10.49 10.73
C GLN A 85 6.33 -9.67 9.61
N GLN A 86 7.00 -10.34 8.67
CA GLN A 86 7.58 -9.68 7.50
C GLN A 86 6.51 -8.98 6.66
N ALA A 87 5.38 -9.63 6.42
CA ALA A 87 4.27 -9.04 5.67
C ALA A 87 3.66 -7.83 6.39
N GLN A 88 3.50 -7.90 7.71
CA GLN A 88 3.01 -6.78 8.53
C GLN A 88 3.99 -5.60 8.52
N GLN A 89 5.30 -5.84 8.60
CA GLN A 89 6.33 -4.81 8.51
C GLN A 89 6.33 -4.14 7.12
N ALA A 90 6.29 -4.94 6.04
CA ALA A 90 6.20 -4.44 4.68
C ALA A 90 4.92 -3.61 4.45
N MET A 91 3.79 -4.05 5.01
CA MET A 91 2.53 -3.34 4.97
C MET A 91 2.58 -2.01 5.73
N ALA A 92 3.23 -1.96 6.89
CA ALA A 92 3.44 -0.71 7.64
C ALA A 92 4.29 0.27 6.83
N ALA A 93 5.37 -0.20 6.20
CA ALA A 93 6.21 0.61 5.32
C ALA A 93 5.43 1.14 4.10
N ALA A 94 4.62 0.30 3.46
CA ALA A 94 3.79 0.69 2.33
C ALA A 94 2.74 1.76 2.72
N ARG A 95 2.14 1.65 3.92
CA ARG A 95 1.22 2.67 4.45
C ARG A 95 1.93 4.01 4.71
N MET A 96 3.14 3.99 5.27
CA MET A 96 3.94 5.21 5.44
C MET A 96 4.31 5.85 4.10
N ALA A 97 4.65 5.03 3.10
CA ALA A 97 4.90 5.50 1.73
C ALA A 97 3.65 6.14 1.10
N ALA A 98 2.46 5.55 1.33
CA ALA A 98 1.19 6.10 0.86
C ALA A 98 0.93 7.51 1.44
N LEU A 99 1.14 7.68 2.75
CA LEU A 99 0.98 8.97 3.41
C LEU A 99 1.96 10.03 2.88
N ALA A 100 3.23 9.64 2.69
CA ALA A 100 4.24 10.54 2.14
C ALA A 100 3.91 10.94 0.68
N LEU A 101 3.38 10.00 -0.11
CA LEU A 101 2.95 10.26 -1.48
C LEU A 101 1.75 11.21 -1.53
N GLN A 102 0.75 11.01 -0.65
CA GLN A 102 -0.40 11.89 -0.55
C GLN A 102 0.03 13.33 -0.24
N GLN A 103 0.90 13.52 0.76
CA GLN A 103 1.46 14.84 1.07
C GLN A 103 2.20 15.47 -0.12
N ARG A 104 2.85 14.65 -0.95
CA ARG A 104 3.52 15.13 -2.16
C ARG A 104 2.52 15.55 -3.23
N GLN A 105 1.43 14.80 -3.42
CA GLN A 105 0.35 15.16 -4.34
C GLN A 105 -0.30 16.48 -3.92
N ASP A 106 -0.62 16.65 -2.65
CA ASP A 106 -1.19 17.91 -2.12
C ASP A 106 -0.29 19.12 -2.44
N ARG A 107 1.03 18.97 -2.26
CA ARG A 107 2.00 20.02 -2.60
C ARG A 107 2.08 20.31 -4.11
N LEU A 108 1.93 19.29 -4.95
CA LEU A 108 1.91 19.47 -6.41
C LEU A 108 0.64 20.18 -6.86
N ASP A 109 -0.50 19.84 -6.27
CA ASP A 109 -1.78 20.50 -6.53
C ASP A 109 -1.76 21.97 -6.10
N ASP A 110 -1.23 22.26 -4.92
CA ASP A 110 -0.99 23.63 -4.45
C ASP A 110 -0.09 24.42 -5.41
N ALA A 111 1.02 23.82 -5.86
CA ALA A 111 1.93 24.45 -6.81
C ALA A 111 1.22 24.73 -8.15
N ARG A 112 0.41 23.78 -8.63
CA ARG A 112 -0.39 23.93 -9.85
C ARG A 112 -1.39 25.08 -9.72
N GLN A 113 -2.12 25.16 -8.60
CA GLN A 113 -3.09 26.23 -8.37
C GLN A 113 -2.40 27.60 -8.32
N ARG A 114 -1.22 27.71 -7.70
CA ARG A 114 -0.44 28.96 -7.68
C ARG A 114 0.00 29.38 -9.08
N ASP A 115 0.45 28.44 -9.91
CA ASP A 115 0.87 28.72 -11.28
C ASP A 115 -0.32 29.18 -12.14
N ILE A 116 -1.50 28.57 -11.99
CA ILE A 116 -2.74 29.00 -12.68
C ILE A 116 -3.09 30.43 -12.27
N ARG A 117 -3.18 30.71 -10.97
CA ARG A 117 -3.49 32.07 -10.46
C ARG A 117 -2.47 33.11 -10.92
N ALA A 118 -1.19 32.75 -11.03
CA ALA A 118 -0.15 33.64 -11.55
C ALA A 118 -0.32 33.90 -13.04
N ALA A 119 -0.68 32.88 -13.82
CA ALA A 119 -0.94 33.00 -15.26
C ALA A 119 -2.17 33.87 -15.53
N ASP A 120 -3.24 33.72 -14.76
CA ASP A 120 -4.47 34.52 -14.85
C ASP A 120 -4.17 36.00 -14.58
N ARG A 121 -3.49 36.31 -13.47
CA ARG A 121 -3.05 37.69 -13.17
C ARG A 121 -2.19 38.29 -14.27
N ALA A 122 -1.28 37.51 -14.84
CA ALA A 122 -0.44 37.97 -15.95
C ALA A 122 -1.25 38.17 -17.26
N ALA A 123 -2.35 37.44 -17.45
CA ALA A 123 -3.26 37.65 -18.58
C ALA A 123 -4.10 38.92 -18.39
N ASP A 124 -4.58 39.18 -17.17
CA ASP A 124 -5.36 40.38 -16.84
C ASP A 124 -4.54 41.65 -17.02
N ILE A 125 -3.30 41.69 -16.50
CA ILE A 125 -2.38 42.83 -16.70
C ILE A 125 -2.11 43.07 -18.19
N ARG A 126 -2.01 42.01 -19.00
CA ARG A 126 -1.83 42.15 -20.45
C ARG A 126 -3.08 42.74 -21.12
N ARG A 127 -4.28 42.37 -20.67
CA ARG A 127 -5.55 42.93 -21.17
C ARG A 127 -5.72 44.39 -20.77
N GLU A 128 -5.42 44.75 -19.53
CA GLU A 128 -5.47 46.15 -19.04
C GLU A 128 -4.54 47.06 -19.85
N ARG A 129 -3.31 46.60 -20.12
CA ARG A 129 -2.35 47.34 -20.96
C ARG A 129 -2.74 47.42 -22.44
N ALA A 130 -3.53 46.46 -22.92
CA ALA A 130 -3.99 46.42 -24.30
C ALA A 130 -5.28 47.22 -24.54
N GLN A 131 -5.96 47.70 -23.49
CA GLN A 131 -7.08 48.62 -23.66
C GLN A 131 -6.56 50.01 -24.07
N PRO A 132 -6.92 50.52 -25.26
CA PRO A 132 -6.55 51.86 -25.65
C PRO A 132 -7.23 52.87 -24.71
N LEU A 133 -6.47 53.87 -24.23
CA LEU A 133 -7.02 55.04 -23.55
C LEU A 133 -8.01 55.72 -24.52
N VAL A 134 -9.30 55.45 -24.36
CA VAL A 134 -10.36 56.18 -25.06
C VAL A 134 -10.39 57.58 -24.47
N HIS A 135 -9.51 58.43 -24.97
CA HIS A 135 -9.52 59.86 -24.70
C HIS A 135 -10.75 60.42 -25.39
N ASN A 136 -11.83 60.61 -24.62
CA ASN A 136 -13.00 61.37 -25.02
C ASN A 136 -12.55 62.80 -25.37
N ARG A 137 -12.22 63.06 -26.64
CA ARG A 137 -12.22 64.41 -27.17
C ARG A 137 -13.67 64.85 -27.26
N ARG A 138 -14.08 65.66 -26.28
CA ARG A 138 -15.34 66.39 -26.27
C ARG A 138 -15.40 67.26 -27.55
N PRO A 139 -16.43 67.13 -28.41
CA PRO A 139 -16.59 68.04 -29.53
C PRO A 139 -17.04 69.42 -28.99
N ALA A 140 -16.56 70.46 -29.65
CA ALA A 140 -16.79 71.87 -29.34
C ALA A 140 -18.24 72.29 -29.57
#